data_AF-A0A950W5T7-F1
#
_entry.id   AF-A0A950W5T7-F1
#
_cell.length_a   1.000
_cell.length_b   1.000
_cell.length_c   1.000
_cell.angle_alpha   90.00
_cell.angle_beta   90.00
_cell.angle_gamma   90.00
#
_symmetry.space_group_name_H-M   'P 1'
#
loop_
_entity.id
_entity.type
_entity.pdbx_description
1 polymer ?
#
loop_
_entity_poly.entity_id
_entity_poly.type
_entity_poly.pdbx_seq_one_letter_code
_entity_poly.pdbx_strand_id
1 'polypeptide(L)'
;MPRTRAVSEFVLRGAIVACGSGAIAAGAGGAIAACGSGAPARPVSGAEVFAQQCSACHSLIGNESLHRPGGDLVGYRMTRTELIEFTREMPVKRSLSRAELAAVVAYVQAAQRSAGR
;
A
#
# COMPACT_ATOMS: atom_id res chain seq x y z
N MET A 1 45.09 9.41 21.75
CA MET A 1 44.67 8.10 21.22
C MET A 1 43.58 8.31 20.15
N PRO A 2 43.94 8.42 18.87
CA PRO A 2 43.00 8.63 17.78
C PRO A 2 42.52 7.29 17.20
N ARG A 3 41.21 7.14 16.94
CA ARG A 3 40.68 6.11 16.03
C ARG A 3 40.31 6.77 14.71
N THR A 4 41.23 6.70 13.76
CA THR A 4 41.06 7.08 12.35
C THR A 4 40.68 5.86 11.51
N ARG A 5 39.56 5.92 10.78
CA ARG A 5 39.32 5.31 9.46
C ARG A 5 38.32 6.25 8.75
N ALA A 6 38.77 7.22 7.96
CA ALA A 6 39.18 7.10 6.56
C ALA A 6 38.06 6.54 5.65
N VAL A 7 37.37 7.48 4.97
CA VAL A 7 36.96 7.56 3.54
C VAL A 7 36.93 6.31 2.63
N SER A 8 36.18 6.46 1.52
CA SER A 8 36.12 5.67 0.27
C SER A 8 34.97 4.63 0.21
N GLU A 9 34.07 4.57 -0.78
CA GLU A 9 33.99 5.08 -2.17
C GLU A 9 32.49 5.25 -2.52
N PHE A 10 31.99 6.41 -2.90
CA PHE A 10 31.92 6.91 -4.28
C PHE A 10 31.63 5.83 -5.34
N VAL A 11 30.34 5.63 -5.59
CA VAL A 11 29.78 5.35 -6.92
C VAL A 11 30.16 4.00 -7.52
N LEU A 12 29.35 3.56 -8.50
CA LEU A 12 29.77 2.63 -9.53
C LEU A 12 29.66 1.15 -9.18
N ARG A 13 28.48 0.60 -9.49
CA ARG A 13 28.23 -0.64 -10.24
C ARG A 13 26.90 -1.18 -9.73
N GLY A 14 25.81 -0.80 -10.35
CA GLY A 14 25.52 -1.22 -11.71
C GLY A 14 24.50 -2.32 -11.57
N ALA A 15 23.27 -2.03 -11.98
CA ALA A 15 22.23 -3.02 -12.13
C ALA A 15 22.83 -4.23 -12.84
N ILE A 16 22.93 -5.36 -12.13
CA ILE A 16 23.28 -6.64 -12.72
C ILE A 16 22.02 -7.09 -13.46
N VAL A 17 21.78 -6.48 -14.63
CA VAL A 17 21.00 -7.10 -15.69
C VAL A 17 21.91 -8.19 -16.24
N ALA A 18 21.71 -9.40 -15.74
CA ALA A 18 22.39 -10.59 -16.22
C ALA A 18 21.92 -10.87 -17.65
N CYS A 19 22.73 -10.44 -18.63
CA CYS A 19 22.67 -10.94 -20.00
C CYS A 19 23.34 -12.33 -20.04
N GLY A 20 22.54 -13.37 -20.30
CA GLY A 20 22.89 -14.67 -20.93
C GLY A 20 23.99 -15.51 -20.27
N SER A 21 23.80 -16.79 -19.95
CA SER A 21 23.36 -17.82 -20.89
C SER A 21 23.06 -19.12 -20.12
N GLY A 22 21.92 -19.77 -20.38
CA GLY A 22 21.66 -21.09 -19.81
C GLY A 22 20.24 -21.60 -20.00
N ALA A 23 20.06 -22.43 -21.03
CA ALA A 23 19.02 -23.46 -21.21
C ALA A 23 17.54 -23.03 -21.37
N ILE A 24 17.13 -23.17 -22.63
CA ILE A 24 15.81 -23.26 -23.24
C ILE A 24 14.83 -24.12 -22.41
N ALA A 25 13.68 -23.55 -22.02
CA ALA A 25 12.46 -24.30 -21.74
C ALA A 25 11.28 -23.53 -22.34
N ALA A 26 10.56 -24.19 -23.25
CA ALA A 26 9.46 -23.64 -24.01
C ALA A 26 8.27 -23.26 -23.12
N GLY A 27 7.80 -22.02 -23.25
CA GLY A 27 6.54 -21.52 -22.70
C GLY A 27 6.15 -20.24 -23.43
N ALA A 28 5.07 -20.29 -24.19
CA ALA A 28 4.70 -19.29 -25.18
C ALA A 28 4.25 -17.94 -24.59
N GLY A 29 4.77 -16.86 -25.17
CA GLY A 29 3.97 -15.68 -25.53
C GLY A 29 3.88 -14.52 -24.53
N GLY A 30 4.59 -13.42 -24.84
CA GLY A 30 4.10 -12.08 -24.49
C GLY A 30 4.99 -11.20 -23.62
N ALA A 31 6.28 -11.05 -23.94
CA ALA A 31 7.05 -9.91 -23.46
C ALA A 31 6.66 -8.65 -24.26
N ILE A 32 5.73 -7.85 -23.74
CA ILE A 32 5.65 -6.44 -24.11
C ILE A 32 6.47 -5.65 -23.09
N ALA A 33 7.64 -5.21 -23.55
CA ALA A 33 8.45 -4.20 -22.90
C ALA A 33 7.62 -2.91 -22.77
N ALA A 34 7.15 -2.61 -21.56
CA ALA A 34 6.56 -1.32 -21.25
C ALA A 34 7.68 -0.30 -21.07
N CYS A 35 8.09 0.36 -22.16
CA CYS A 35 8.89 1.58 -22.13
C CYS A 35 8.02 2.78 -21.75
N GLY A 36 7.67 2.86 -20.46
CA GLY A 36 7.04 4.03 -19.87
C GLY A 36 7.96 4.63 -18.83
N SER A 37 8.92 5.47 -19.25
CA SER A 37 9.70 6.32 -18.34
C SER A 37 8.84 7.50 -17.86
N GLY A 38 7.73 7.20 -17.20
CA GLY A 38 7.15 8.11 -16.23
C GLY A 38 7.90 7.90 -14.93
N ALA A 39 8.31 8.98 -14.26
CA ALA A 39 8.73 8.86 -12.86
C ALA A 39 7.68 8.04 -12.11
N PRO A 40 8.06 7.08 -11.24
CA PRO A 40 7.08 6.30 -10.50
C PRO A 40 6.18 7.29 -9.75
N ALA A 41 4.88 7.28 -10.08
CA ALA A 41 3.92 8.10 -9.38
C ALA A 41 4.04 7.78 -7.89
N ARG A 42 4.18 8.82 -7.05
CA ARG A 42 4.33 8.63 -5.61
C ARG A 42 3.18 7.75 -5.11
N PRO A 43 3.46 6.68 -4.35
CA PRO A 43 2.41 5.80 -3.86
C PRO A 43 1.43 6.58 -2.98
N VAL A 44 0.14 6.34 -3.19
CA VAL A 44 -0.93 6.94 -2.39
C VAL A 44 -0.93 6.32 -0.99
N SER A 45 -0.89 7.16 0.05
CA SER A 45 -0.92 6.70 1.43
C SER A 45 -2.35 6.37 1.86
N GLY A 46 -2.61 5.10 2.17
CA GLY A 46 -3.93 4.67 2.69
C GLY A 46 -4.28 5.32 4.04
N ALA A 47 -3.27 5.63 4.87
CA ALA A 47 -3.45 6.32 6.13
C ALA A 47 -3.90 7.77 5.92
N GLU A 48 -3.34 8.49 4.94
CA GLU A 48 -3.78 9.86 4.60
C GLU A 48 -5.20 9.86 4.04
N VAL A 49 -5.53 8.91 3.15
CA VAL A 49 -6.90 8.77 2.63
C VAL A 49 -7.88 8.50 3.77
N PHE A 50 -7.54 7.59 4.70
CA PHE A 50 -8.37 7.30 5.86
C PHE A 50 -8.61 8.54 6.74
N ALA A 51 -7.56 9.28 7.06
CA ALA A 51 -7.66 10.48 7.89
C ALA A 51 -8.50 11.59 7.24
N GLN A 52 -8.47 11.70 5.91
CA GLN A 52 -9.24 12.75 5.22
C GLN A 52 -10.70 12.36 4.98
N GLN A 53 -10.94 11.10 4.63
CA GLN A 53 -12.20 10.63 4.06
C GLN A 53 -13.04 9.78 5.00
N CYS A 54 -12.43 9.09 5.97
CA CYS A 54 -13.09 8.08 6.80
C CYS A 54 -13.12 8.44 8.28
N SER A 55 -12.08 9.11 8.78
CA SER A 55 -11.89 9.35 10.22
C SER A 55 -12.81 10.41 10.82
N ALA A 56 -13.78 10.94 10.07
CA ALA A 56 -14.86 11.71 10.67
C ALA A 56 -15.86 10.79 11.40
N CYS A 57 -16.08 9.58 10.86
CA CYS A 57 -17.08 8.65 11.35
C CYS A 57 -16.49 7.33 11.87
N HIS A 58 -15.29 6.96 11.44
CA HIS A 58 -14.65 5.70 11.83
C HIS A 58 -13.38 5.89 12.63
N SER A 59 -13.06 4.91 13.47
CA SER A 59 -11.76 4.75 14.11
C SER A 59 -11.09 3.43 13.72
N LEU A 60 -9.82 3.29 14.12
CA LEU A 60 -9.03 2.06 13.97
C LEU A 60 -8.21 1.75 15.24
N ILE A 61 -8.66 2.23 16.41
CA ILE A 61 -7.86 2.19 17.66
C ILE A 61 -8.43 1.25 18.73
N GLY A 62 -9.59 0.66 18.48
CA GLY A 62 -10.22 -0.39 19.29
C GLY A 62 -11.14 0.09 20.42
N ASN A 63 -11.27 1.39 20.67
CA ASN A 63 -12.01 1.92 21.83
C ASN A 63 -13.01 3.05 21.51
N GLU A 64 -13.11 3.50 20.25
CA GLU A 64 -14.01 4.61 19.87
C GLU A 64 -15.33 4.17 19.22
N SER A 65 -15.66 2.86 19.30
CA SER A 65 -16.89 2.33 18.72
C SER A 65 -18.17 3.00 19.24
N LEU A 66 -18.13 3.57 20.45
CA LEU A 66 -19.28 4.23 21.08
C LEU A 66 -19.33 5.74 20.83
N HIS A 67 -18.23 6.37 20.39
CA HIS A 67 -18.14 7.83 20.25
C HIS A 67 -18.20 8.31 18.81
N ARG A 68 -18.15 7.40 17.83
CA ARG A 68 -18.23 7.75 16.41
C ARG A 68 -19.40 7.06 15.72
N PRO A 69 -20.16 7.75 14.84
CA PRO A 69 -21.32 7.17 14.18
C PRO A 69 -21.04 5.88 13.40
N GLY A 70 -19.84 5.75 12.82
CA GLY A 70 -19.41 4.56 12.07
C GLY A 70 -18.66 3.53 12.91
N GLY A 71 -18.39 3.82 14.18
CA GLY A 71 -17.68 2.94 15.10
C GLY A 71 -16.24 2.58 14.68
N ASP A 72 -15.68 1.56 15.35
CA ASP A 72 -14.32 1.12 15.10
C ASP A 72 -14.24 -0.02 14.08
N LEU A 73 -13.48 0.20 13.01
CA LEU A 73 -13.34 -0.78 11.94
C LEU A 73 -12.44 -1.96 12.32
N VAL A 74 -11.63 -1.89 13.38
CA VAL A 74 -10.78 -3.03 13.81
C VAL A 74 -11.55 -4.18 14.44
N GLY A 75 -12.76 -3.91 14.95
CA GLY A 75 -13.68 -4.92 15.49
C GLY A 75 -14.30 -5.82 14.42
N TYR A 76 -14.17 -5.44 13.14
CA TYR A 76 -14.67 -6.22 12.01
C TYR A 76 -13.55 -7.05 11.38
N ARG A 77 -13.95 -8.13 10.71
CA ARG A 77 -13.07 -8.99 9.90
C ARG A 77 -13.67 -9.08 8.51
N MET A 78 -13.18 -8.22 7.63
CA MET A 78 -13.63 -8.18 6.24
C MET A 78 -12.51 -8.67 5.31
N THR A 79 -12.89 -9.44 4.32
CA THR A 79 -12.05 -9.74 3.15
C THR A 79 -11.77 -8.45 2.38
N ARG A 80 -10.77 -8.50 1.49
CA ARG A 80 -10.43 -7.35 0.65
C ARG A 80 -11.60 -6.92 -0.23
N THR A 81 -12.35 -7.89 -0.77
CA THR A 81 -13.51 -7.63 -1.64
C THR A 81 -14.64 -6.98 -0.86
N GLU A 82 -14.96 -7.48 0.34
CA GLU A 82 -15.97 -6.87 1.21
C GLU A 82 -15.59 -5.44 1.58
N LEU A 83 -14.32 -5.17 1.90
CA LEU A 83 -13.86 -3.80 2.16
C LEU A 83 -14.01 -2.88 0.95
N ILE A 84 -13.81 -3.39 -0.28
CA ILE A 84 -13.99 -2.60 -1.50
C ILE A 84 -15.46 -2.20 -1.66
N GLU A 85 -16.38 -3.16 -1.55
CA GLU A 85 -17.80 -2.87 -1.72
C GLU A 85 -18.33 -2.01 -0.57
N PHE A 86 -17.94 -2.31 0.67
CA PHE A 86 -18.24 -1.47 1.83
C PHE A 86 -17.78 -0.02 1.61
N THR A 87 -16.56 0.20 1.13
CA THR A 87 -16.04 1.56 0.89
C THR A 87 -16.78 2.28 -0.24
N ARG A 88 -17.40 1.56 -1.18
CA ARG A 88 -18.19 2.15 -2.28
C ARG A 88 -19.59 2.57 -1.84
N GLU A 89 -20.19 1.81 -0.95
CA GLU A 89 -21.53 2.11 -0.41
C GLU A 89 -21.47 3.20 0.67
N MET A 90 -20.34 3.30 1.37
CA MET A 90 -20.20 4.24 2.48
C MET A 90 -20.07 5.70 2.02
N PRO A 91 -20.77 6.64 2.69
CA PRO A 91 -20.59 8.07 2.43
C PRO A 91 -19.15 8.51 2.70
N VAL A 92 -18.55 9.18 1.73
CA VAL A 92 -17.24 9.84 1.82
C VAL A 92 -17.37 11.29 1.38
N LYS A 93 -16.46 12.17 1.86
CA LYS A 93 -16.52 13.60 1.52
C LYS A 93 -16.37 13.86 0.02
N ARG A 94 -15.59 13.02 -0.65
CA ARG A 94 -15.46 12.99 -2.11
C ARG A 94 -15.29 11.56 -2.59
N SER A 95 -15.66 11.32 -3.84
CA SER A 95 -15.38 10.05 -4.51
C SER A 95 -13.87 9.74 -4.52
N LEU A 96 -13.55 8.48 -4.24
CA LEU A 96 -12.18 7.98 -4.26
C LEU A 96 -11.79 7.56 -5.68
N SER A 97 -10.56 7.87 -6.08
CA SER A 97 -9.95 7.25 -7.25
C SER A 97 -9.68 5.76 -7.00
N ARG A 98 -9.46 5.00 -8.07
CA ARG A 98 -9.10 3.57 -7.97
C ARG A 98 -7.87 3.32 -7.10
N ALA A 99 -6.86 4.20 -7.18
CA ALA A 99 -5.63 4.09 -6.39
C ALA A 99 -5.89 4.38 -4.90
N GLU A 100 -6.70 5.39 -4.58
CA GLU A 100 -7.07 5.73 -3.20
C GLU A 100 -7.91 4.65 -2.54
N LEU A 101 -8.90 4.12 -3.27
CA LEU A 101 -9.71 2.99 -2.82
C LEU A 101 -8.82 1.78 -2.49
N ALA A 102 -7.91 1.42 -3.40
CA ALA A 102 -7.00 0.31 -3.16
C ALA A 102 -6.08 0.54 -1.95
N ALA A 103 -5.60 1.78 -1.77
CA ALA A 103 -4.70 2.16 -0.68
C ALA A 103 -5.42 2.13 0.68
N VAL A 104 -6.61 2.72 0.78
CA VAL A 104 -7.38 2.75 2.04
C VAL A 104 -7.86 1.36 2.44
N VAL A 105 -8.30 0.53 1.49
CA VAL A 105 -8.67 -0.87 1.74
C VAL A 105 -7.48 -1.65 2.29
N ALA A 106 -6.30 -1.51 1.69
CA ALA A 106 -5.10 -2.18 2.17
C ALA A 106 -4.73 -1.74 3.60
N TYR A 107 -4.86 -0.45 3.89
CA TYR A 107 -4.59 0.12 5.21
C TYR A 107 -5.56 -0.41 6.28
N VAL A 108 -6.87 -0.35 6.03
CA VAL A 108 -7.90 -0.85 6.98
C VAL A 108 -7.74 -2.36 7.20
N GLN A 109 -7.49 -3.14 6.15
CA GLN A 109 -7.31 -4.58 6.27
C GLN A 109 -6.05 -4.93 7.09
N ALA A 110 -4.98 -4.15 6.98
CA ALA A 110 -3.78 -4.33 7.79
C ALA A 110 -4.03 -4.02 9.28
N ALA A 111 -4.82 -2.98 9.57
CA ALA A 111 -5.23 -2.66 10.93
C ALA A 111 -6.09 -3.79 11.53
N GLN A 112 -7.08 -4.28 10.79
CA GLN A 112 -7.92 -5.42 11.21
C GLN A 112 -7.07 -6.65 11.54
N ARG A 113 -6.15 -7.07 10.66
CA ARG A 113 -5.27 -8.21 10.93
C ARG A 113 -4.38 -8.02 12.16
N SER A 114 -4.01 -6.78 12.48
CA SER A 114 -3.13 -6.48 13.60
C SER A 114 -3.87 -6.48 14.93
N ALA A 115 -5.14 -6.12 14.95
CA ALA A 115 -5.99 -6.12 16.15
C ALA A 115 -6.49 -7.53 16.56
N GLY A 116 -6.27 -8.56 15.74
CA GLY A 116 -6.66 -9.94 16.02
C GLY A 116 -5.53 -10.82 16.52
N ARG A 117 -4.36 -10.23 16.77
CA ARG A 117 -3.19 -10.86 17.35
C ARG A 117 -3.04 -10.37 18.77
#